data_AF-A0A7S0Z3C0-F1
#
_entry.id   AF-A0A7S0Z3C0-F1
#
_cell.length_a   1.000
_cell.length_b   1.000
_cell.length_c   1.000
_cell.angle_alpha   90.00
_cell.angle_beta   90.00
_cell.angle_gamma   90.00
#
_symmetry.space_group_name_H-M   'P 1'
#
loop_
_entity.id
_entity.type
_entity.pdbx_description
1 polymer ?
#
loop_
_entity_poly.entity_id
_entity_poly.type
_entity_poly.pdbx_seq_one_letter_code
_entity_poly.pdbx_strand_id
1 'polypeptide(L)'
;ARRVARALVQQLGEKIDRVRDCAATVLHALLSQREPRVPHLPERDLLEDCFLGPDGGWAAAAAADAGAAGGLFPRLVRLLDAEVYRTPVLAGLTVTVGGITESLVRQSWGALQAHM
;
A
#
# COMPACT_ATOMS: atom_id res chain seq x y z
N ALA A 1 -16.49 3.67 -4.07
CA ALA A 1 -15.02 3.64 -4.20
C ALA A 1 -14.28 4.08 -2.93
N ARG A 2 -14.47 5.31 -2.41
CA ARG A 2 -13.68 5.85 -1.27
C ARG A 2 -13.52 4.95 -0.04
N ARG A 3 -14.60 4.38 0.50
CA ARG A 3 -14.53 3.49 1.68
C ARG A 3 -13.69 2.23 1.41
N VAL A 4 -13.91 1.59 0.25
CA VAL A 4 -13.16 0.41 -0.19
C VAL A 4 -11.69 0.75 -0.38
N ALA A 5 -11.37 1.87 -1.05
CA ALA A 5 -9.99 2.30 -1.26
C ALA A 5 -9.25 2.54 0.07
N ARG A 6 -9.90 3.20 1.03
CA ARG A 6 -9.34 3.40 2.38
C ARG A 6 -9.11 2.08 3.11
N ALA A 7 -10.05 1.14 3.03
CA ALA A 7 -9.90 -0.17 3.64
C ALA A 7 -8.72 -0.94 3.02
N LEU A 8 -8.62 -0.97 1.68
CA LEU A 8 -7.50 -1.59 0.98
C LEU A 8 -6.16 -0.97 1.41
N VAL A 9 -6.06 0.37 1.41
CA VAL A 9 -4.84 1.08 1.84
C VAL A 9 -4.46 0.76 3.29
N GLN A 10 -5.43 0.63 4.20
CA GLN A 10 -5.14 0.22 5.56
C GLN A 10 -4.56 -1.21 5.60
N GLN A 11 -5.19 -2.15 4.90
CA GLN A 11 -4.79 -3.56 4.88
C GLN A 11 -3.40 -3.77 4.28
N LEU A 12 -2.96 -2.90 3.36
CA LEU A 12 -1.56 -2.88 2.87
C LEU A 12 -0.55 -2.68 4.00
N GLY A 13 -0.91 -1.88 5.01
CA GLY A 13 -0.05 -1.57 6.13
C GLY A 13 -0.07 -2.58 7.25
N GLU A 14 -1.01 -3.54 7.28
CA GLU A 14 -1.24 -4.45 8.41
C GLU A 14 -0.31 -5.70 8.41
N LYS A 15 -0.34 -6.46 9.51
CA LYS A 15 0.66 -7.50 9.85
C LYS A 15 0.64 -8.77 8.99
N ILE A 16 -0.49 -9.10 8.37
CA ILE A 16 -0.70 -10.42 7.76
C ILE A 16 -0.36 -10.34 6.28
N ASP A 17 0.74 -10.95 5.88
CA ASP A 17 1.26 -10.88 4.50
C ASP A 17 0.21 -11.30 3.46
N ARG A 18 -0.53 -12.40 3.70
CA ARG A 18 -1.63 -12.83 2.81
C ARG A 18 -2.71 -11.77 2.61
N VAL A 19 -3.00 -10.98 3.64
CA VAL A 19 -4.03 -9.94 3.57
C VAL A 19 -3.50 -8.71 2.85
N ARG A 20 -2.24 -8.35 3.10
CA ARG A 20 -1.52 -7.32 2.37
C ARG A 20 -1.46 -7.63 0.87
N ASP A 21 -1.08 -8.84 0.50
CA ASP A 21 -0.98 -9.29 -0.89
C ASP A 21 -2.36 -9.26 -1.58
N CYS A 22 -3.40 -9.71 -0.88
CA CYS A 22 -4.77 -9.63 -1.38
C CYS A 22 -5.20 -8.18 -1.61
N ALA A 23 -4.96 -7.29 -0.63
CA ALA A 23 -5.31 -5.88 -0.75
C ALA A 23 -4.57 -5.20 -1.90
N ALA A 24 -3.29 -5.49 -2.08
CA ALA A 24 -2.48 -4.96 -3.16
C ALA A 24 -2.90 -5.49 -4.53
N THR A 25 -3.22 -6.78 -4.63
CA THR A 25 -3.76 -7.41 -5.85
C THR A 25 -5.08 -6.77 -6.26
N VAL A 26 -6.02 -6.61 -5.32
CA VAL A 26 -7.31 -5.98 -5.58
C VAL A 26 -7.12 -4.52 -6.00
N LEU A 27 -6.26 -3.77 -5.30
CA LEU A 27 -5.99 -2.37 -5.63
C LEU A 27 -5.37 -2.25 -7.03
N HIS A 28 -4.38 -3.07 -7.35
CA HIS A 28 -3.78 -3.14 -8.67
C HIS A 28 -4.83 -3.42 -9.76
N ALA A 29 -5.71 -4.41 -9.55
CA ALA A 29 -6.77 -4.72 -10.50
C ALA A 29 -7.76 -3.55 -10.71
N LEU A 30 -8.14 -2.84 -9.64
CA LEU A 30 -9.00 -1.66 -9.72
C LEU A 30 -8.35 -0.49 -10.47
N LEU A 31 -7.02 -0.37 -10.37
CA LEU A 31 -6.25 0.67 -11.05
C LEU A 31 -6.04 0.34 -12.53
N SER A 32 -5.68 -0.92 -12.82
CA SER A 32 -5.40 -1.42 -14.17
C SER A 32 -6.65 -1.56 -15.06
N GLN A 33 -7.86 -1.61 -14.47
CA GLN A 33 -9.11 -1.64 -15.23
C GLN A 33 -9.35 -0.31 -15.96
N ARG A 34 -9.23 -0.34 -17.30
CA ARG A 34 -9.42 0.84 -18.16
C ARG A 34 -10.88 1.05 -18.57
N GLU A 35 -11.62 -0.02 -18.84
CA GLU A 35 -13.01 0.08 -19.31
C GLU A 35 -13.93 -1.03 -18.75
N PRO A 36 -14.98 -0.68 -17.97
CA PRO A 36 -15.23 0.64 -17.39
C PRO A 36 -14.25 0.94 -16.25
N ARG A 37 -13.64 2.14 -16.27
CA ARG A 37 -12.80 2.63 -15.16
C ARG A 37 -13.66 2.78 -13.89
N VAL A 38 -13.11 2.42 -12.74
CA VAL A 38 -13.79 2.63 -11.44
C VAL A 38 -13.95 4.13 -11.18
N PRO A 39 -15.18 4.66 -11.15
CA PRO A 39 -15.41 6.08 -10.99
C PRO A 39 -15.14 6.54 -9.55
N HIS A 40 -14.74 7.81 -9.41
CA HIS A 40 -14.54 8.48 -8.11
C HIS A 40 -13.61 7.73 -7.14
N LEU A 41 -12.59 7.04 -7.67
CA LEU A 41 -11.50 6.54 -6.84
C LEU A 41 -10.68 7.75 -6.36
N PRO A 42 -10.56 7.98 -5.05
CA PRO A 42 -9.86 9.16 -4.54
C PRO A 42 -8.36 9.05 -4.83
N GLU A 43 -7.71 10.19 -5.12
CA GLU A 43 -6.26 10.29 -5.32
C GLU A 43 -5.73 9.22 -6.28
N ARG A 44 -6.49 8.97 -7.35
CA ARG A 44 -6.21 7.87 -8.26
C ARG A 44 -4.83 8.00 -8.90
N ASP A 45 -4.42 9.20 -9.30
CA ASP A 45 -3.11 9.40 -9.93
C ASP A 45 -1.98 9.05 -8.96
N LEU A 46 -2.08 9.44 -7.69
CA LEU A 46 -1.15 9.03 -6.64
C LEU A 46 -1.12 7.51 -6.43
N LEU A 47 -2.28 6.86 -6.48
CA LEU A 47 -2.35 5.40 -6.43
C LEU A 47 -1.75 4.74 -7.68
N GLU A 48 -1.99 5.26 -8.87
CA GLU A 48 -1.41 4.76 -10.12
C GLU A 48 0.12 4.89 -10.07
N ASP A 49 0.65 6.02 -9.60
CA ASP A 49 2.09 6.23 -9.41
C ASP A 49 2.71 5.23 -8.41
N CYS A 50 2.01 4.95 -7.31
CA CYS A 50 2.52 4.04 -6.28
C CYS A 50 2.44 2.56 -6.71
N PHE A 51 1.39 2.15 -7.43
CA PHE A 51 1.08 0.73 -7.68
C PHE A 51 1.28 0.28 -9.13
N LEU A 52 1.30 1.21 -10.09
CA LEU A 52 1.49 0.98 -11.53
C LEU A 52 2.69 1.75 -12.12
N GLY A 53 3.50 2.39 -11.28
CA GLY A 53 4.62 3.24 -11.69
C GLY A 53 5.62 2.59 -12.65
N PRO A 54 6.51 3.39 -13.26
CA PRO A 54 7.42 2.96 -14.35
C PRO A 54 8.44 1.89 -13.93
N ASP A 55 8.65 1.70 -12.64
CA ASP A 55 9.47 0.62 -12.06
C ASP A 55 8.72 -0.72 -11.95
N GLY A 56 7.51 -0.81 -12.52
CA GLY A 56 6.61 -1.97 -12.43
C GLY A 56 5.76 -2.00 -11.16
N GLY A 57 5.81 -0.93 -10.34
CA GLY A 57 4.91 -0.71 -9.22
C GLY A 57 4.93 -1.83 -8.17
N TRP A 58 3.77 -2.15 -7.62
CA TRP A 58 3.66 -3.22 -6.61
C TRP A 58 3.94 -4.60 -7.19
N ALA A 59 3.55 -4.87 -8.44
CA ALA A 59 3.72 -6.19 -9.03
C ALA A 59 5.21 -6.56 -9.18
N ALA A 60 6.05 -5.61 -9.59
CA ALA A 60 7.50 -5.80 -9.64
C ALA A 60 8.12 -5.96 -8.24
N ALA A 61 7.64 -5.18 -7.27
CA ALA A 61 8.09 -5.30 -5.87
C ALA A 61 7.74 -6.66 -5.25
N ALA A 62 6.53 -7.17 -5.52
CA ALA A 62 6.07 -8.48 -5.04
C ALA A 62 6.83 -9.64 -5.69
N ALA A 63 7.24 -9.50 -6.95
CA ALA A 63 8.06 -10.50 -7.64
C ALA A 63 9.50 -10.55 -7.11
N ALA A 64 10.03 -9.43 -6.61
CA ALA A 64 11.40 -9.32 -6.09
C ALA A 64 11.57 -9.79 -4.64
N ASP A 65 10.50 -9.78 -3.83
CA ASP A 65 10.53 -10.11 -2.41
C ASP A 65 9.35 -11.03 -2.03
N ALA A 66 9.65 -12.29 -1.70
CA ALA A 66 8.68 -13.27 -1.22
C ALA A 66 8.20 -12.90 0.19
N GLY A 67 7.20 -12.02 0.26
CA GLY A 67 6.69 -11.39 1.47
C GLY A 67 6.24 -9.94 1.25
N ALA A 68 6.65 -9.33 0.12
CA ALA A 68 6.24 -8.03 -0.44
C ALA A 68 6.31 -6.82 0.50
N ALA A 69 6.81 -6.98 1.73
CA ALA A 69 6.90 -5.95 2.74
C ALA A 69 7.93 -4.88 2.34
N GLY A 70 9.11 -5.29 1.86
CA GLY A 70 10.24 -4.40 1.64
C GLY A 70 9.96 -3.35 0.56
N GLY A 71 9.27 -3.74 -0.51
CA GLY A 71 8.89 -2.82 -1.58
C GLY A 71 7.57 -2.08 -1.35
N LEU A 72 6.67 -2.61 -0.52
CA LEU A 72 5.37 -1.99 -0.29
C LEU A 72 5.44 -0.79 0.64
N PHE A 73 6.17 -0.88 1.76
CA PHE A 73 6.16 0.20 2.77
C PHE A 73 6.62 1.56 2.21
N PRO A 74 7.70 1.66 1.41
CA PRO A 74 8.09 2.92 0.78
C PRO A 74 7.01 3.53 -0.13
N ARG A 75 6.19 2.70 -0.77
CA ARG A 75 5.06 3.15 -1.61
C ARG A 75 3.86 3.53 -0.75
N LEU A 76 3.61 2.79 0.32
CA LEU A 76 2.50 3.02 1.24
C LEU A 76 2.64 4.35 1.98
N VAL A 77 3.85 4.71 2.43
CA VAL A 77 4.08 5.97 3.17
C VAL A 77 3.89 7.21 2.30
N ARG A 78 4.10 7.12 0.97
CA ARG A 78 3.76 8.21 0.03
C ARG A 78 2.27 8.58 0.07
N LEU A 79 1.39 7.65 0.45
CA LEU A 79 -0.04 7.94 0.57
C LEU A 79 -0.37 8.82 1.78
N LEU A 80 0.59 9.12 2.67
CA LEU A 80 0.43 10.10 3.76
C LEU A 80 0.26 11.54 3.23
N ASP A 81 0.68 11.81 1.99
CA ASP A 81 0.51 13.11 1.35
C ASP A 81 -0.96 13.39 1.01
N ALA A 82 -1.76 12.34 0.88
CA ALA A 82 -3.19 12.38 0.61
C ALA A 82 -4.02 12.32 1.90
N GLU A 83 -4.78 13.38 2.20
CA GLU A 83 -5.59 13.48 3.42
C GLU A 83 -6.55 12.29 3.62
N VAL A 84 -7.15 11.81 2.53
CA VAL A 84 -8.07 10.67 2.54
C VAL A 84 -7.43 9.35 3.02
N TYR A 85 -6.11 9.23 2.88
CA TYR A 85 -5.34 8.01 3.18
C TYR A 85 -4.46 8.11 4.42
N ARG A 86 -4.23 9.30 4.98
CA ARG A 86 -3.46 9.49 6.23
C ARG A 86 -3.85 8.53 7.35
N THR A 87 -5.12 8.59 7.79
CA THR A 87 -5.59 7.73 8.89
C THR A 87 -5.51 6.23 8.54
N PRO A 88 -5.97 5.76 7.36
CA PRO A 88 -5.77 4.37 6.94
C PRO A 88 -4.32 3.89 6.96
N VAL A 89 -3.39 4.67 6.42
CA VAL A 89 -1.97 4.32 6.39
C VAL A 89 -1.41 4.19 7.80
N LEU A 90 -1.63 5.21 8.64
CA LEU A 90 -1.16 5.20 10.02
C LEU A 90 -1.78 4.07 10.84
N ALA A 91 -3.06 3.76 10.64
CA ALA A 91 -3.74 2.65 11.31
C ALA A 91 -3.09 1.30 10.93
N GLY A 92 -2.86 1.07 9.63
CA GLY A 92 -2.16 -0.14 9.16
C GLY A 92 -0.75 -0.25 9.74
N LEU A 93 0.05 0.82 9.62
CA LEU A 93 1.41 0.87 10.17
C LEU A 93 1.45 0.63 11.68
N THR A 94 0.55 1.25 12.45
CA THR A 94 0.47 1.08 13.92
C THR A 94 0.20 -0.37 14.30
N VAL A 95 -0.70 -1.04 13.58
CA VAL A 95 -0.94 -2.47 13.77
C VAL A 95 0.34 -3.26 13.50
N THR A 96 1.12 -2.89 12.49
CA THR A 96 2.39 -3.54 12.10
C THR A 96 3.57 -3.30 13.02
N VAL A 97 3.66 -2.14 13.70
CA VAL A 97 4.74 -1.82 14.65
C VAL A 97 4.82 -2.83 15.82
N GLY A 98 3.69 -3.43 16.24
CA GLY A 98 3.71 -4.51 17.22
C GLY A 98 4.12 -5.89 16.64
N GLY A 99 4.99 -5.91 15.63
CA GLY A 99 5.16 -6.93 14.59
C GLY A 99 5.27 -8.39 15.05
N ILE A 100 4.92 -9.31 14.14
CA ILE A 100 5.13 -10.76 14.33
C ILE A 100 6.64 -11.10 14.19
N THR A 101 7.39 -10.29 13.42
CA THR A 101 8.85 -10.43 13.21
C THR A 101 9.55 -9.07 13.29
N GLU A 102 10.83 -9.07 13.70
CA GLU A 102 11.69 -7.88 13.77
C GLU A 102 11.90 -7.21 12.41
N SER A 103 12.00 -8.01 11.34
CA SER A 103 12.17 -7.51 9.97
C SER A 103 11.03 -6.58 9.56
N LEU A 104 9.79 -6.96 9.88
CA LEU A 104 8.61 -6.17 9.53
C LEU A 104 8.58 -4.82 10.27
N VAL A 105 9.00 -4.80 11.53
CA VAL A 105 9.16 -3.57 12.31
C VAL A 105 10.22 -2.66 11.68
N ARG A 106 11.40 -3.21 11.33
CA ARG A 106 12.48 -2.44 10.71
C ARG A 106 12.09 -1.82 9.37
N GLN A 107 11.39 -2.58 8.53
CA GLN A 107 10.98 -2.11 7.21
C GLN A 107 9.89 -1.03 7.28
N SER A 108 8.85 -1.25 8.09
CA SER A 108 7.76 -0.28 8.26
C SER A 108 8.24 1.02 8.89
N TRP A 109 9.07 0.94 9.93
CA TRP A 109 9.66 2.10 10.59
C TRP A 109 10.66 2.84 9.69
N GLY A 110 11.55 2.11 9.01
CA GLY A 110 12.53 2.70 8.10
C GLY A 110 11.88 3.46 6.95
N ALA A 111 10.80 2.93 6.37
CA ALA A 111 10.04 3.62 5.34
C ALA A 111 9.39 4.91 5.87
N LEU A 112 8.79 4.87 7.07
CA LEU A 112 8.17 6.04 7.67
C LEU A 112 9.20 7.13 7.97
N GLN A 113 10.36 6.77 8.54
CA GLN A 113 11.45 7.71 8.79
C GLN A 113 11.98 8.36 7.52
N ALA A 114 12.09 7.62 6.42
CA ALA A 114 12.58 8.15 5.15
C ALA A 114 11.59 9.09 4.46
N HIS A 115 10.30 9.03 4.81
CA HIS A 115 9.25 9.91 4.27
C HIS A 115 9.10 11.23 5.03
N MET A 116 9.51 11.26 6.31
CA MET A 116 9.48 12.46 7.16
C MET A 116 10.64 13.40 6.87
#